data_AF-A0A7V1BTV0-F1
#
_entry.id   AF-A0A7V1BTV0-F1
#
_cell.length_a   1.000
_cell.length_b   1.000
_cell.length_c   1.000
_cell.angle_alpha   90.00
_cell.angle_beta   90.00
_cell.angle_gamma   90.00
#
_symmetry.space_group_name_H-M   'P 1'
#
loop_
_entity.id
_entity.type
_entity.pdbx_description
1 polymer ?
#
loop_
_entity_poly.entity_id
_entity_poly.type
_entity_poly.pdbx_seq_one_letter_code
_entity_poly.pdbx_strand_id
1 'polypeptide(L)'
;MNKNNYIHILSIKFLLIIFLALNSACDKEVSRTPVAPPPPEGFIYVNSTPEGYAIYKNGRNTGSFTPDSLTFLEPGQYEITLKKLYWRDTTVVVDVTMDKLAVVDVDFLANPSMYGDLILISVPAGAQVILNDSLLNETTPATLKSLLPGSYNVSFFLENFRSEKLDVIVESGKQNQYSTALRDSSVWVDFQVFNSQIQS
;
A
#
# COMPACT_ATOMS: atom_id res chain seq x y z
N MET A 1 77.68 -29.93 -57.54
CA MET A 1 76.58 -29.87 -56.55
C MET A 1 75.32 -30.42 -57.18
N ASN A 2 74.82 -31.56 -56.67
CA ASN A 2 73.92 -32.47 -57.38
C ASN A 2 72.46 -32.03 -57.24
N LYS A 3 71.82 -31.66 -58.36
CA LYS A 3 70.46 -31.07 -58.42
C LYS A 3 69.38 -31.98 -57.79
N ASN A 4 69.60 -33.29 -57.79
CA ASN A 4 68.68 -34.29 -57.22
C ASN A 4 68.61 -34.26 -55.68
N ASN A 5 69.72 -33.96 -54.99
CA ASN A 5 69.71 -33.90 -53.52
C ASN A 5 68.93 -32.68 -53.00
N TYR A 6 68.91 -31.58 -53.77
CA TYR A 6 68.16 -30.39 -53.40
C TYR A 6 66.65 -30.61 -53.49
N ILE A 7 66.18 -31.36 -54.50
CA ILE A 7 64.76 -31.67 -54.70
C ILE A 7 64.23 -32.61 -53.61
N HIS A 8 65.00 -33.63 -53.21
CA HIS A 8 64.62 -34.53 -52.11
C HIS A 8 64.57 -33.84 -50.75
N ILE A 9 65.53 -32.94 -50.46
CA ILE A 9 65.52 -32.17 -49.20
C ILE A 9 64.36 -31.18 -49.18
N LEU A 10 64.01 -30.58 -50.33
CA LEU A 10 62.87 -29.68 -50.48
C LEU A 10 61.53 -30.43 -50.30
N SER A 11 61.40 -31.65 -50.85
CA SER A 11 60.17 -32.45 -50.72
C SER A 11 59.97 -32.97 -49.31
N ILE A 12 61.05 -33.36 -48.61
CA ILE A 12 60.99 -33.79 -47.21
C ILE A 12 60.60 -32.62 -46.31
N LYS A 13 61.19 -31.43 -46.52
CA LYS A 13 60.82 -30.22 -45.77
C LYS A 13 59.37 -29.81 -46.03
N PHE A 14 58.89 -29.92 -47.27
CA PHE A 14 57.50 -29.64 -47.62
C PHE A 14 56.53 -30.62 -46.95
N LEU A 15 56.86 -31.92 -46.91
CA LEU A 15 56.06 -32.95 -46.24
C LEU A 15 56.02 -32.74 -44.71
N LEU A 16 57.12 -32.30 -44.11
CA LEU A 16 57.22 -32.00 -42.67
C LEU A 16 56.42 -30.75 -42.28
N ILE A 17 56.38 -29.74 -43.15
CA ILE A 17 55.57 -28.53 -42.97
C ILE A 17 54.07 -28.86 -43.09
N ILE A 18 53.68 -29.72 -44.03
CA ILE A 18 52.30 -30.20 -44.16
C ILE A 18 51.88 -31.02 -42.93
N PHE A 19 52.76 -31.89 -42.41
CA PHE A 19 52.47 -32.66 -41.20
C PHE A 19 52.32 -31.77 -39.95
N LEU A 20 53.13 -30.71 -39.82
CA LEU A 20 52.96 -29.71 -38.75
C LEU A 20 51.65 -28.92 -38.91
N ALA A 21 51.25 -28.59 -40.14
CA ALA A 21 50.03 -27.83 -40.41
C ALA A 21 48.74 -28.66 -40.18
N LEU A 22 48.79 -29.99 -40.41
CA LEU A 22 47.64 -30.89 -40.23
C LEU A 22 47.30 -31.20 -38.76
N ASN A 23 48.19 -30.90 -37.81
CA ASN A 23 47.93 -31.10 -36.37
C ASN A 23 47.41 -29.84 -35.66
N SER A 24 47.14 -28.76 -36.40
CA SER A 24 46.50 -27.55 -35.86
C SER A 24 44.97 -27.72 -35.85
N ALA A 25 44.48 -28.77 -35.19
CA ALA A 25 43.07 -28.86 -34.84
C ALA A 25 42.81 -27.86 -33.70
N CYS A 26 42.19 -26.73 -34.03
CA CYS A 26 41.78 -25.72 -33.06
C CYS A 26 40.59 -26.28 -32.27
N ASP A 27 40.85 -26.87 -31.10
CA ASP A 27 39.80 -27.15 -30.12
C ASP A 27 39.27 -25.81 -29.61
N LYS A 28 38.14 -25.38 -30.16
CA LYS A 28 37.48 -24.14 -29.77
C LYS A 28 36.79 -24.38 -28.44
N GLU A 29 37.30 -23.77 -27.37
CA GLU A 29 36.62 -23.82 -26.07
C GLU A 29 35.17 -23.33 -26.24
N VAL A 30 34.22 -24.20 -25.93
CA VAL A 30 32.80 -23.85 -25.94
C VAL A 30 32.55 -22.99 -24.71
N SER A 31 32.30 -21.69 -24.94
CA SER A 31 31.91 -20.74 -23.91
C SER A 31 30.67 -21.27 -23.18
N ARG A 32 30.83 -21.71 -21.93
CA ARG A 32 29.72 -22.05 -21.05
C ARG A 32 29.22 -20.77 -20.39
N THR A 33 27.91 -20.55 -20.41
CA THR A 33 27.30 -19.54 -19.54
C THR A 33 27.58 -19.94 -18.08
N PRO A 34 28.08 -19.02 -17.23
CA PRO A 34 28.20 -19.29 -15.80
C PRO A 34 26.86 -19.79 -15.23
N VAL A 35 26.90 -20.75 -14.32
CA VAL A 35 25.70 -21.18 -13.60
C VAL A 35 25.14 -19.96 -12.86
N ALA A 36 23.88 -19.63 -13.13
CA ALA A 36 23.21 -18.52 -12.44
C ALA A 36 23.17 -18.84 -10.93
N PRO A 37 23.46 -17.86 -10.05
CA PRO A 37 23.26 -18.07 -8.62
C PRO A 37 21.80 -18.45 -8.35
N PRO A 38 21.54 -19.29 -7.32
CA PRO A 38 20.17 -19.60 -6.93
C PRO A 38 19.43 -18.30 -6.58
N PRO A 39 18.13 -18.21 -6.90
CA PRO A 39 17.35 -17.02 -6.54
C PRO A 39 17.32 -16.87 -5.01
N PRO A 40 17.26 -15.64 -4.48
CA PRO A 40 17.06 -15.43 -3.05
C PRO A 40 15.78 -16.11 -2.57
N GLU A 41 15.86 -16.79 -1.41
CA GLU A 41 14.75 -17.57 -0.82
C GLU A 41 14.27 -16.97 0.52
N GLY A 42 14.43 -15.65 0.73
CA GLY A 42 13.86 -14.97 1.88
C GLY A 42 12.37 -14.66 1.68
N PHE A 43 11.59 -14.81 2.76
CA PHE A 43 10.14 -14.58 2.78
C PHE A 43 9.73 -13.73 3.98
N ILE A 44 8.88 -12.73 3.76
CA ILE A 44 8.15 -12.03 4.83
C ILE A 44 6.65 -12.20 4.56
N TYR A 45 5.93 -12.81 5.49
CA TYR A 45 4.46 -12.74 5.53
C TYR A 45 4.04 -11.49 6.29
N VAL A 46 3.19 -10.67 5.69
CA VAL A 46 2.72 -9.40 6.26
C VAL A 46 1.21 -9.44 6.40
N ASN A 47 0.74 -9.32 7.64
CA ASN A 47 -0.66 -9.34 8.02
C ASN A 47 -1.04 -8.09 8.84
N SER A 48 -2.32 -7.73 8.82
CA SER A 48 -2.84 -6.70 9.71
C SER A 48 -4.32 -6.88 10.04
N THR A 49 -4.71 -6.36 11.21
CA THR A 49 -6.11 -6.25 11.62
C THR A 49 -6.47 -4.77 11.81
N PRO A 50 -7.36 -4.18 11.00
CA PRO A 50 -8.03 -4.75 9.82
C PRO A 50 -7.08 -4.96 8.63
N GLU A 51 -7.50 -5.75 7.65
CA GLU A 51 -6.76 -5.99 6.39
C GLU A 51 -6.82 -4.78 5.44
N GLY A 52 -6.06 -4.83 4.35
CA GLY A 52 -6.10 -3.84 3.26
C GLY A 52 -5.19 -2.64 3.44
N TYR A 53 -4.08 -2.78 4.18
CA TYR A 53 -3.03 -1.76 4.26
C TYR A 53 -2.05 -1.94 3.11
N ALA A 54 -1.72 -0.84 2.41
CA ALA A 54 -0.68 -0.85 1.40
C ALA A 54 0.68 -1.15 2.05
N ILE A 55 1.42 -2.07 1.45
CA ILE A 55 2.71 -2.53 1.96
C ILE A 55 3.83 -1.75 1.27
N TYR A 56 4.70 -1.16 2.07
CA TYR A 56 5.92 -0.50 1.62
C TYR A 56 7.12 -1.24 2.19
N LYS A 57 8.11 -1.54 1.34
CA LYS A 57 9.38 -2.13 1.71
C LYS A 57 10.50 -1.12 1.52
N ASN A 58 11.22 -0.78 2.58
CA ASN A 58 12.31 0.22 2.58
C ASN A 58 11.86 1.54 1.92
N GLY A 59 10.69 2.03 2.32
CA GLY A 59 10.08 3.26 1.79
C GLY A 59 9.48 3.16 0.38
N ARG A 60 9.55 2.01 -0.30
CA ARG A 60 8.98 1.82 -1.65
C ARG A 60 7.68 1.03 -1.61
N ASN A 61 6.65 1.54 -2.27
CA ASN A 61 5.37 0.84 -2.43
C ASN A 61 5.58 -0.46 -3.22
N THR A 62 5.12 -1.59 -2.69
CA THR A 62 5.24 -2.89 -3.37
C THR A 62 4.08 -3.15 -4.34
N GLY A 63 2.98 -2.39 -4.25
CA GLY A 63 1.73 -2.64 -4.97
C GLY A 63 0.83 -3.68 -4.30
N SER A 64 1.28 -4.26 -3.17
CA SER A 64 0.55 -5.25 -2.39
C SER A 64 -0.22 -4.62 -1.23
N PHE A 65 -1.23 -5.34 -0.74
CA PHE A 65 -2.01 -4.98 0.43
C PHE A 65 -2.07 -6.14 1.42
N THR A 66 -2.12 -5.87 2.72
CA THR A 66 -2.27 -6.92 3.73
C THR A 66 -3.60 -7.67 3.58
N PRO A 67 -3.62 -9.00 3.79
CA PRO A 67 -2.47 -9.88 3.99
C PRO A 67 -1.76 -10.20 2.65
N ASP A 68 -0.43 -10.19 2.64
CA ASP A 68 0.37 -10.65 1.48
C ASP A 68 1.77 -11.12 1.90
N SER A 69 2.49 -11.77 0.99
CA SER A 69 3.87 -12.23 1.17
C SER A 69 4.85 -11.48 0.26
N LEU A 70 5.94 -11.00 0.84
CA LEU A 70 7.09 -10.51 0.10
C LEU A 70 8.08 -11.65 -0.07
N THR A 71 8.36 -12.03 -1.32
CA THR A 71 9.23 -13.15 -1.69
C THR A 71 10.51 -12.68 -2.37
N PHE A 72 11.44 -13.60 -2.60
CA PHE A 72 12.71 -13.35 -3.29
C PHE A 72 13.56 -12.28 -2.60
N LEU A 73 13.62 -12.32 -1.26
CA LEU A 73 14.38 -11.37 -0.45
C LEU A 73 15.76 -11.94 -0.10
N GLU A 74 16.79 -11.13 -0.27
CA GLU A 74 18.12 -11.43 0.27
C GLU A 74 18.09 -11.39 1.81
N PRO A 75 18.91 -12.17 2.51
CA PRO A 75 19.07 -12.05 3.95
C PRO A 75 19.49 -10.64 4.35
N GLY A 76 18.86 -10.10 5.40
CA GLY A 76 19.11 -8.74 5.86
C GLY A 76 17.91 -8.13 6.56
N GLN A 77 18.06 -6.87 6.94
CA GLN A 77 17.03 -6.12 7.63
C GLN A 77 16.18 -5.33 6.63
N TYR A 78 14.86 -5.40 6.82
CA TYR A 78 13.88 -4.67 6.00
C TYR A 78 12.97 -3.82 6.87
N GLU A 79 12.67 -2.62 6.40
CA GLU A 79 11.66 -1.74 6.95
C GLU A 79 10.33 -2.00 6.20
N ILE A 80 9.32 -2.47 6.92
CA ILE A 80 7.97 -2.70 6.40
C ILE A 80 7.04 -1.62 6.95
N THR A 81 6.59 -0.72 6.08
CA THR A 81 5.61 0.31 6.45
C THR A 81 4.23 -0.05 5.91
N LEU A 82 3.23 -0.03 6.78
CA LEU A 82 1.83 -0.24 6.45
C LEU A 82 1.12 1.12 6.39
N LYS A 83 0.42 1.38 5.28
CA LYS A 83 -0.30 2.64 5.06
C LYS A 83 -1.74 2.39 4.65
N LYS A 84 -2.67 3.14 5.22
CA LYS A 84 -4.10 3.11 4.85
C LYS A 84 -4.71 4.48 5.05
N LEU A 85 -5.66 4.85 4.19
CA LEU A 85 -6.25 6.19 4.20
C LEU A 85 -6.86 6.55 5.58
N TYR A 86 -6.51 7.72 6.12
CA TYR A 86 -6.88 8.23 7.45
C TYR A 86 -6.27 7.51 8.65
N TRP A 87 -5.61 6.37 8.44
CA TRP A 87 -4.88 5.66 9.48
C TRP A 87 -3.47 6.23 9.61
N ARG A 88 -2.90 6.18 10.82
CA ARG A 88 -1.49 6.52 11.02
C ARG A 88 -0.62 5.40 10.46
N ASP A 89 0.42 5.78 9.72
CA ASP A 89 1.42 4.85 9.21
C ASP A 89 2.10 4.09 10.37
N THR A 90 2.31 2.78 10.19
CA THR A 90 3.05 1.95 11.14
C THR A 90 4.24 1.31 10.41
N THR A 91 5.44 1.49 10.96
CA THR A 91 6.66 0.87 10.46
C THR A 91 7.12 -0.23 11.42
N VAL A 92 7.44 -1.40 10.88
CA VAL A 92 8.05 -2.53 11.58
C VAL A 92 9.37 -2.88 10.89
N VAL A 93 10.43 -3.04 11.67
CA VAL A 93 11.72 -3.53 11.17
C VAL A 93 11.77 -5.04 11.38
N VAL A 94 12.10 -5.78 10.33
CA VAL A 94 12.14 -7.24 10.34
C VAL A 94 13.44 -7.76 9.76
N ASP A 95 14.04 -8.73 10.44
CA ASP A 95 15.26 -9.41 9.99
C ASP A 95 14.89 -10.69 9.23
N VAL A 96 15.36 -10.77 7.99
CA VAL A 96 15.14 -11.92 7.09
C VAL A 96 16.41 -12.77 7.05
N THR A 97 16.24 -14.08 7.22
CA THR A 97 17.28 -15.09 7.06
C THR A 97 16.90 -16.07 5.96
N MET A 98 17.88 -16.74 5.35
CA MET A 98 17.61 -17.78 4.34
C MET A 98 16.65 -18.84 4.88
N ASP A 99 15.74 -19.29 4.02
CA ASP A 99 14.84 -20.44 4.20
C ASP A 99 13.91 -20.36 5.43
N LYS A 100 13.75 -19.17 6.02
CA LYS A 100 12.88 -18.92 7.17
C LYS A 100 11.82 -17.90 6.82
N LEU A 101 10.58 -18.20 7.18
CA LEU A 101 9.49 -17.25 7.12
C LEU A 101 9.62 -16.22 8.25
N ALA A 102 9.82 -14.96 7.89
CA ALA A 102 9.62 -13.83 8.78
C ALA A 102 8.14 -13.42 8.77
N VAL A 103 7.62 -12.98 9.91
CA VAL A 103 6.21 -12.58 10.06
C VAL A 103 6.14 -11.16 10.62
N VAL A 104 5.37 -10.32 9.94
CA VAL A 104 4.93 -9.00 10.41
C VAL A 104 3.42 -9.09 10.60
N ASP A 105 2.96 -9.01 11.84
CA ASP A 105 1.54 -9.02 12.18
C ASP A 105 1.21 -7.81 13.05
N VAL A 106 0.32 -6.94 12.55
CA VAL A 106 -0.01 -5.66 13.20
C VAL A 106 -1.50 -5.58 13.47
N ASP A 107 -1.87 -5.61 14.75
CA ASP A 107 -3.23 -5.31 15.20
C ASP A 107 -3.38 -3.80 15.48
N PHE A 108 -4.01 -3.09 14.56
CA PHE A 108 -4.29 -1.66 14.71
C PHE A 108 -5.45 -1.39 15.67
N LEU A 109 -6.38 -2.34 15.84
CA LEU A 109 -7.53 -2.20 16.75
C LEU A 109 -7.09 -2.32 18.22
N ALA A 110 -6.02 -3.05 18.50
CA ALA A 110 -5.45 -3.15 19.84
C ALA A 110 -4.78 -1.86 20.34
N ASN A 111 -4.53 -0.87 19.47
CA ASN A 111 -3.84 0.36 19.83
C ASN A 111 -4.82 1.55 19.94
N PRO A 112 -5.14 2.05 21.16
CA PRO A 112 -6.05 3.17 21.35
C PRO A 112 -5.63 4.46 20.63
N SER A 113 -4.33 4.67 20.39
CA SER A 113 -3.85 5.83 19.65
C SER A 113 -4.21 5.79 18.16
N MET A 114 -4.71 4.65 17.67
CA MET A 114 -5.14 4.51 16.28
C MET A 114 -6.55 5.07 16.03
N TYR A 115 -7.33 5.30 17.08
CA TYR A 115 -8.68 5.86 16.99
C TYR A 115 -8.63 7.39 16.95
N GLY A 116 -9.67 8.00 16.39
CA GLY A 116 -9.86 9.45 16.36
C GLY A 116 -11.16 9.87 17.03
N ASP A 117 -11.29 11.17 17.26
CA ASP A 117 -12.45 11.78 17.91
C ASP A 117 -13.11 12.81 16.97
N LEU A 118 -14.42 13.01 17.12
CA LEU A 118 -15.18 14.06 16.46
C LEU A 118 -15.77 15.04 17.48
N ILE A 119 -15.62 16.34 17.21
CA ILE A 119 -16.40 17.40 17.86
C ILE A 119 -17.45 17.88 16.88
N LEU A 120 -18.71 17.82 17.27
CA LEU A 120 -19.85 18.16 16.43
C LEU A 120 -20.63 19.32 17.05
N ILE A 121 -20.76 20.42 16.31
CA ILE A 121 -21.42 21.64 16.76
C ILE A 121 -22.56 21.98 15.78
N SER A 122 -23.69 22.43 16.31
CA SER A 122 -24.73 23.06 15.51
C SER A 122 -25.12 24.42 16.06
N VAL A 123 -25.64 25.27 15.18
CA VAL A 123 -26.26 26.56 15.55
C VAL A 123 -27.70 26.57 15.02
N PRO A 124 -28.73 26.61 15.88
CA PRO A 124 -28.65 26.58 17.34
C PRO A 124 -28.16 25.22 17.88
N ALA A 125 -27.68 25.24 19.13
CA ALA A 125 -27.23 24.05 19.85
C ALA A 125 -28.43 23.18 20.28
N GLY A 126 -28.15 21.94 20.68
CA GLY A 126 -29.15 20.97 21.14
C GLY A 126 -29.70 20.05 20.05
N ALA A 127 -29.11 20.07 18.85
CA ALA A 127 -29.51 19.17 17.78
C ALA A 127 -29.09 17.73 18.12
N GLN A 128 -30.00 16.77 17.92
CA GLN A 128 -29.71 15.34 17.98
C GLN A 128 -28.72 14.97 16.89
N VAL A 129 -27.77 14.10 17.24
CA VAL A 129 -26.74 13.62 16.33
C VAL A 129 -27.05 12.19 15.89
N ILE A 130 -27.09 11.97 14.59
CA ILE A 130 -27.22 10.64 13.97
C ILE A 130 -25.93 10.37 13.21
N LEU A 131 -25.26 9.25 13.50
CA LEU A 131 -24.01 8.84 12.85
C LEU A 131 -24.26 7.57 12.03
N ASN A 132 -24.00 7.63 10.72
CA ASN A 132 -24.23 6.53 9.77
C ASN A 132 -25.62 5.90 9.94
N ASP A 133 -26.66 6.74 9.95
CA ASP A 133 -28.07 6.36 10.13
C ASP A 133 -28.42 5.75 11.51
N SER A 134 -27.48 5.71 12.45
CA SER A 134 -27.70 5.31 13.84
C SER A 134 -27.92 6.53 14.73
N LEU A 135 -29.10 6.61 15.38
CA LEU A 135 -29.38 7.67 16.35
C LEU A 135 -28.51 7.47 17.58
N LEU A 136 -27.73 8.49 17.91
CA LEU A 136 -26.95 8.53 19.15
C LEU A 136 -27.78 9.23 20.24
N ASN A 137 -27.52 8.88 21.50
CA ASN A 137 -28.11 9.58 22.66
C ASN A 137 -27.32 10.86 23.00
N GLU A 138 -26.88 11.59 21.98
CA GLU A 138 -26.01 12.76 22.08
C GLU A 138 -26.67 13.96 21.39
N THR A 139 -26.49 15.16 21.95
CA THR A 139 -26.94 16.43 21.35
C THR A 139 -25.78 17.41 21.24
N THR A 140 -25.83 18.30 20.24
CA THR A 140 -24.76 19.28 20.00
C THR A 140 -24.68 20.35 21.10
N PRO A 141 -23.49 20.82 21.49
CA PRO A 141 -22.18 20.30 21.10
C PRO A 141 -21.90 18.90 21.66
N ALA A 142 -21.49 17.97 20.80
CA ALA A 142 -21.20 16.58 21.17
C ALA A 142 -19.75 16.23 20.86
N THR A 143 -19.14 15.36 21.68
CA THR A 143 -17.81 14.78 21.39
C THR A 143 -17.95 13.26 21.28
N LEU A 144 -17.78 12.73 20.07
CA LEU A 144 -17.75 11.30 19.82
C LEU A 144 -16.30 10.82 19.90
N LYS A 145 -16.03 9.88 20.80
CA LYS A 145 -14.66 9.42 21.09
C LYS A 145 -14.38 8.03 20.55
N SER A 146 -13.10 7.74 20.34
CA SER A 146 -12.61 6.40 20.01
C SER A 146 -13.28 5.82 18.76
N LEU A 147 -13.46 6.65 17.73
CA LEU A 147 -13.99 6.23 16.44
C LEU A 147 -12.87 5.65 15.58
N LEU A 148 -13.19 4.64 14.78
CA LEU A 148 -12.25 4.11 13.79
C LEU A 148 -11.96 5.18 12.73
N PRO A 149 -10.72 5.29 12.23
CA PRO A 149 -10.45 6.19 11.12
C PRO A 149 -11.23 5.81 9.87
N GLY A 150 -11.84 6.81 9.24
CA GLY A 150 -12.78 6.59 8.14
C GLY A 150 -13.61 7.82 7.82
N SER A 151 -14.41 7.71 6.75
CA SER A 151 -15.46 8.68 6.43
C SER A 151 -16.75 8.26 7.11
N TYR A 152 -17.46 9.24 7.67
CA TYR A 152 -18.73 9.06 8.36
C TYR A 152 -19.73 10.04 7.80
N ASN A 153 -21.00 9.63 7.82
CA ASN A 153 -22.09 10.54 7.59
C ASN A 153 -22.73 10.96 8.91
N VAL A 154 -22.86 12.26 9.13
CA VAL A 154 -23.48 12.83 10.33
C VAL A 154 -24.70 13.63 9.92
N SER A 155 -25.85 13.31 10.52
CA SER A 155 -27.06 14.11 10.39
C SER A 155 -27.40 14.80 11.71
N PHE A 156 -27.86 16.03 11.61
CA PHE A 156 -28.26 16.89 12.73
C PHE A 156 -29.76 17.14 12.65
N PHE A 157 -30.47 16.87 13.73
CA PHE A 157 -31.92 17.07 13.82
C PHE A 157 -32.27 17.95 15.02
N LEU A 158 -33.07 18.99 14.78
CA LEU A 158 -33.62 19.83 15.84
C LEU A 158 -35.06 20.18 15.50
N GLU A 159 -35.95 20.13 16.49
CA GLU A 159 -37.37 20.40 16.31
C GLU A 159 -37.62 21.81 15.74
N ASN A 160 -38.48 21.92 14.72
CA ASN A 160 -38.75 23.15 13.96
C ASN A 160 -37.57 23.70 13.14
N PHE A 161 -36.52 22.89 12.95
CA PHE A 161 -35.42 23.19 12.03
C PHE A 161 -35.31 22.12 10.95
N ARG A 162 -34.83 22.53 9.78
CA ARG A 162 -34.48 21.61 8.70
C ARG A 162 -33.24 20.80 9.09
N SER A 163 -33.32 19.48 8.93
CA SER A 163 -32.18 18.59 9.16
C SER A 163 -31.06 18.87 8.18
N GLU A 164 -29.83 18.82 8.68
CA GLU A 164 -28.61 18.98 7.89
C GLU A 164 -27.76 17.71 7.94
N LYS A 165 -27.03 17.44 6.85
CA LYS A 165 -26.22 16.23 6.67
C LYS A 165 -24.81 16.61 6.23
N LEU A 166 -23.80 16.08 6.92
CA LEU A 166 -22.37 16.32 6.63
C LEU A 166 -21.65 14.99 6.43
N ASP A 167 -20.74 14.96 5.45
CA ASP A 167 -19.71 13.93 5.37
C ASP A 167 -18.47 14.41 6.13
N VAL A 168 -18.09 13.66 7.15
CA VAL A 168 -17.00 13.99 8.08
C VAL A 168 -15.93 12.92 8.04
N ILE A 169 -14.70 13.29 8.40
CA ILE A 169 -13.54 12.40 8.39
C ILE A 169 -13.04 12.24 9.82
N VAL A 170 -12.82 10.98 10.21
CA VAL A 170 -12.08 10.62 11.42
C VAL A 170 -10.68 10.22 11.00
N GLU A 171 -9.68 10.88 11.56
CA GLU A 171 -8.27 10.56 11.36
C GLU A 171 -7.66 10.02 12.65
N SER A 172 -6.73 9.08 12.49
CA SER A 172 -6.07 8.39 13.58
C SER A 172 -5.34 9.31 14.56
N GLY A 173 -5.76 9.28 15.83
CA GLY A 173 -5.29 10.11 16.94
C GLY A 173 -5.47 11.60 16.76
N LYS A 174 -6.40 12.03 15.90
CA LYS A 174 -6.82 13.43 15.79
C LYS A 174 -8.20 13.62 16.38
N GLN A 175 -8.46 14.86 16.78
CA GLN A 175 -9.80 15.33 17.12
C GLN A 175 -10.23 16.32 16.03
N ASN A 176 -11.18 15.89 15.18
CA ASN A 176 -11.66 16.71 14.07
C ASN A 176 -12.96 17.41 14.47
N GLN A 177 -13.06 18.71 14.21
CA GLN A 177 -14.22 19.51 14.55
C GLN A 177 -15.03 19.88 13.31
N TYR A 178 -16.35 19.68 13.39
CA TYR A 178 -17.31 20.05 12.36
C TYR A 178 -18.43 20.90 12.97
N SER A 179 -18.85 21.93 12.23
CA SER A 179 -19.94 22.82 12.65
C SER A 179 -20.92 23.02 11.51
N THR A 180 -22.21 23.08 11.83
CA THR A 180 -23.27 23.42 10.88
C THR A 180 -24.24 24.45 11.47
N ALA A 181 -24.97 25.17 10.60
CA ALA A 181 -26.07 26.03 10.99
C ALA A 181 -27.38 25.41 10.48
N LEU A 182 -28.36 25.27 11.37
CA LEU A 182 -29.66 24.71 11.05
C LEU A 182 -30.61 25.83 10.66
N ARG A 183 -31.37 25.61 9.57
CA ARG A 183 -32.33 26.59 9.08
C ARG A 183 -33.69 26.38 9.74
N ASP A 184 -34.17 27.41 10.42
CA ASP A 184 -35.49 27.45 11.04
C ASP A 184 -36.60 27.28 9.99
N SER A 185 -37.51 26.32 10.22
CA SER A 185 -38.67 26.06 9.36
C SER A 185 -39.98 26.64 9.92
N SER A 186 -39.96 27.23 11.11
CA SER A 186 -41.14 27.85 11.73
C SER A 186 -41.50 29.21 11.13
N VAL A 187 -40.51 29.91 10.53
CA VAL A 187 -40.68 31.27 10.02
C VAL A 187 -41.01 31.33 8.52
N TRP A 188 -40.64 30.30 7.75
CA TRP A 188 -40.86 30.26 6.29
C TRP A 188 -41.39 28.91 5.83
N VAL A 189 -42.56 28.91 5.18
CA VAL A 189 -42.95 27.80 4.30
C VAL A 189 -41.98 27.80 3.13
N ASP A 190 -41.20 26.73 2.95
CA ASP A 190 -40.41 26.54 1.74
C ASP A 190 -41.42 26.47 0.57
N PHE A 191 -41.50 27.54 -0.24
CA PHE A 191 -42.32 27.57 -1.45
C PHE A 191 -41.78 26.53 -2.43
N GLN A 192 -42.36 25.34 -2.41
CA GLN A 192 -42.20 24.36 -3.47
C GLN A 192 -43.29 24.59 -4.52
N VAL A 193 -42.96 24.45 -5.80
CA VAL A 193 -43.87 24.70 -6.93
C VAL A 193 -45.19 23.92 -6.85
N PHE A 194 -45.21 22.81 -6.10
CA PHE A 194 -46.40 21.98 -5.89
C PHE A 194 -47.22 22.33 -4.62
N ASN A 195 -46.72 23.22 -3.76
CA ASN A 195 -47.42 23.71 -2.56
C ASN A 195 -47.96 25.14 -2.75
N SER A 196 -47.61 25.77 -3.86
CA SER A 196 -48.17 27.03 -4.30
C SER A 196 -49.44 26.73 -5.11
N GLN A 197 -50.62 27.01 -4.57
CA GLN A 197 -51.90 26.92 -5.30
C GLN A 197 -52.03 27.95 -6.45
N ILE A 198 -50.93 28.51 -6.94
CA ILE A 198 -50.93 29.39 -8.10
C ILE A 198 -50.99 28.51 -9.35
N GLN A 199 -52.21 28.26 -9.83
CA GLN A 199 -52.42 27.88 -11.22
C GLN A 199 -52.07 29.08 -12.12
N SER A 200 -51.30 28.81 -13.17
CA SER A 200 -50.96 29.75 -14.25
C SER A 200 -52.20 30.29 -14.96
#